data_AF-A0A4Y1Z858-F1
#
_entry.id   AF-A0A4Y1Z858-F1
#
_cell.length_a   1.000
_cell.length_b   1.000
_cell.length_c   1.000
_cell.angle_alpha   90.00
_cell.angle_beta   90.00
_cell.angle_gamma   90.00
#
_symmetry.space_group_name_H-M   'P 1'
#
loop_
_entity.id
_entity.type
_entity.pdbx_description
1 polymer ?
#
loop_
_entity_poly.entity_id
_entity_poly.type
_entity_poly.pdbx_seq_one_letter_code
_entity_poly.pdbx_strand_id
1 'polypeptide(L)'
;MKFISWNVNGFRALQRKMDVFSWLKETGADALCIQETKLHQDQVQIDTPGYHQFWNDAVRKGYSGTAIFTKINPFVSPMEWGLRYMIKRDD
;
A
#
# COMPACT_ATOMS: atom_id res chain seq x y z
N MET A 1 -18.00 4.91 4.27
CA MET A 1 -16.58 4.51 4.23
C MET A 1 -16.36 3.61 3.02
N LYS A 2 -15.31 3.84 2.23
CA LYS A 2 -14.98 3.10 1.01
C LYS A 2 -13.56 2.53 1.08
N PHE A 3 -13.46 1.20 0.98
CA PHE A 3 -12.20 0.48 0.98
C PHE A 3 -11.94 -0.13 -0.40
N ILE A 4 -10.72 -0.01 -0.88
CA ILE A 4 -10.29 -0.62 -2.14
C ILE A 4 -9.11 -1.54 -1.86
N SER A 5 -9.13 -2.74 -2.45
CA SER A 5 -7.99 -3.65 -2.45
C SER A 5 -7.58 -3.91 -3.90
N TRP A 6 -6.28 -3.78 -4.21
CA TRP A 6 -5.78 -3.91 -5.57
C TRP A 6 -4.42 -4.62 -5.60
N ASN A 7 -4.38 -5.77 -6.26
CA ASN A 7 -3.14 -6.39 -6.70
C ASN A 7 -2.63 -5.68 -7.96
N VAL A 8 -1.49 -4.99 -7.85
CA VAL A 8 -0.98 -4.10 -8.91
C VAL A 8 0.10 -4.76 -9.78
N ASN A 9 0.57 -5.96 -9.40
CA ASN A 9 1.62 -6.69 -10.10
C ASN A 9 2.86 -5.80 -10.42
N GLY A 10 3.31 -5.01 -9.45
CA GLY A 10 4.41 -4.06 -9.58
C GLY A 10 3.96 -2.59 -9.54
N PHE A 11 4.19 -1.94 -8.40
CA PHE A 11 3.73 -0.56 -8.18
C PHE A 11 4.46 0.47 -9.06
N ARG A 12 5.73 0.24 -9.43
CA ARG A 12 6.43 1.09 -10.44
C ARG A 12 5.76 1.02 -11.81
N ALA A 13 5.24 -0.15 -12.20
CA ALA A 13 4.54 -0.30 -13.47
C ALA A 13 3.20 0.44 -13.43
N LEU A 14 2.51 0.41 -12.28
CA LEU A 14 1.31 1.20 -12.04
C LEU A 14 1.58 2.71 -12.16
N GLN A 15 2.61 3.24 -11.49
CA GLN A 15 2.95 4.67 -11.54
C GLN A 15 3.32 5.16 -12.95
N ARG A 16 3.85 4.29 -13.82
CA ARG A 16 4.08 4.63 -15.23
C ARG A 16 2.79 4.73 -16.04
N LYS A 17 1.72 4.06 -15.61
CA LYS A 17 0.43 4.03 -16.32
C LYS A 17 -0.49 5.16 -15.87
N MET A 18 -0.39 5.60 -14.62
CA MET A 18 -1.32 6.58 -14.04
C MET A 18 -0.76 7.26 -12.80
N ASP A 19 -1.31 8.45 -12.52
CA ASP A 19 -1.17 9.11 -11.23
C ASP A 19 -2.10 8.47 -10.19
N VAL A 20 -1.49 7.73 -9.27
CA VAL A 20 -2.18 7.01 -8.20
C VAL A 20 -2.91 7.95 -7.25
N PHE A 21 -2.38 9.15 -6.97
CA PHE A 21 -3.04 10.09 -6.05
C PHE A 21 -4.31 10.70 -6.66
N SER A 22 -4.24 11.12 -7.93
CA SER A 22 -5.40 11.62 -8.65
C SER A 22 -6.51 10.58 -8.72
N TRP A 23 -6.17 9.32 -9.00
CA TRP A 23 -7.14 8.23 -8.98
C TRP A 23 -7.70 7.92 -7.59
N LEU A 24 -6.88 7.98 -6.54
CA LEU A 24 -7.35 7.88 -5.16
C LEU A 24 -8.39 8.96 -4.81
N LYS A 25 -8.21 10.19 -5.33
CA LYS A 25 -9.18 11.27 -5.17
C LYS A 25 -10.47 11.01 -5.95
N GLU A 26 -10.37 10.63 -7.22
CA GLU A 26 -11.52 10.32 -8.08
C GLU A 26 -12.37 9.18 -7.52
N THR A 27 -11.73 8.14 -6.99
CA THR A 27 -12.46 7.02 -6.38
C THR A 27 -13.14 7.40 -5.07
N GLY A 28 -12.70 8.46 -4.40
CA GLY A 28 -13.18 8.84 -3.08
C GLY A 28 -12.89 7.77 -2.01
N ALA A 29 -11.82 6.99 -2.17
CA ALA A 29 -11.49 5.93 -1.21
C ALA A 29 -11.11 6.50 0.17
N ASP A 30 -11.49 5.82 1.23
CA ASP A 30 -11.02 6.12 2.60
C ASP A 30 -9.77 5.31 2.92
N ALA A 31 -9.65 4.10 2.37
CA ALA A 31 -8.41 3.33 2.37
C ALA A 31 -8.20 2.55 1.07
N LEU A 32 -6.94 2.44 0.65
CA LEU A 32 -6.46 1.60 -0.44
C LEU A 32 -5.40 0.63 0.09
N CYS A 33 -5.63 -0.66 -0.12
CA CYS A 33 -4.68 -1.72 0.16
C CYS A 33 -4.09 -2.23 -1.16
N ILE A 34 -2.77 -2.17 -1.31
CA ILE A 34 -2.04 -2.64 -2.47
C ILE A 34 -1.35 -3.95 -2.17
N GLN A 35 -1.50 -4.92 -3.08
CA GLN A 35 -0.72 -6.16 -3.09
C GLN A 35 0.22 -6.21 -4.28
N GLU A 36 1.28 -6.99 -4.11
CA GLU A 36 2.34 -7.19 -5.08
C GLU A 36 3.07 -5.90 -5.51
N THR A 37 3.57 -5.13 -4.55
CA THR A 37 4.31 -3.89 -4.87
C THR A 37 5.57 -4.15 -5.69
N LYS A 38 6.30 -5.25 -5.42
CA LYS A 38 7.58 -5.65 -6.04
C LYS A 38 8.69 -4.59 -5.89
N LEU A 39 8.71 -3.89 -4.76
CA LEU A 39 9.63 -2.78 -4.48
C LEU A 39 10.16 -2.86 -3.06
N HIS A 40 11.30 -2.22 -2.85
CA HIS A 40 11.76 -1.79 -1.53
C HIS A 40 11.27 -0.36 -1.25
N GLN A 41 11.07 0.02 0.01
CA GLN A 41 10.45 1.27 0.42
C GLN A 41 11.32 2.49 0.05
N ASP A 42 12.64 2.33 0.06
CA ASP A 42 13.62 3.32 -0.41
C ASP A 42 13.46 3.67 -1.91
N GLN A 43 12.79 2.81 -2.67
CA GLN A 43 12.57 2.94 -4.10
C GLN A 43 11.26 3.66 -4.48
N VAL A 44 10.46 4.07 -3.50
CA VAL A 44 9.17 4.75 -3.70
C VAL A 44 9.12 6.05 -2.90
N GLN A 45 8.91 7.14 -3.64
CA GLN A 45 8.39 8.38 -3.09
C GLN A 45 7.15 8.75 -3.91
N ILE A 46 5.98 8.63 -3.28
CA ILE A 46 4.72 9.12 -3.82
C ILE A 46 4.13 10.10 -2.82
N ASP A 47 3.72 11.26 -3.29
CA ASP A 47 3.03 12.24 -2.47
C ASP A 47 1.52 11.98 -2.53
N THR A 48 0.91 11.76 -1.37
CA THR A 48 -0.54 11.57 -1.23
C THR A 48 -1.08 12.41 -0.08
N PRO A 49 -1.19 13.74 -0.25
CA PRO A 49 -1.68 14.63 0.79
C PRO A 49 -3.03 14.16 1.36
N GLY A 50 -3.12 14.12 2.69
CA GLY A 50 -4.32 13.65 3.40
C GLY A 50 -4.44 12.13 3.52
N TYR A 51 -3.48 11.35 3.03
CA TYR A 51 -3.37 9.92 3.27
C TYR A 51 -2.09 9.59 4.02
N HIS A 52 -2.24 8.78 5.07
CA HIS A 52 -1.14 8.07 5.71
C HIS A 52 -0.74 6.88 4.85
N GLN A 53 0.56 6.67 4.69
CA GLN A 53 1.13 5.58 3.92
C GLN A 53 1.86 4.59 4.83
N PHE A 54 1.58 3.31 4.65
CA PHE A 54 2.28 2.22 5.32
C PHE A 54 2.78 1.25 4.28
N TRP A 55 4.07 0.97 4.30
CA TRP A 55 4.73 0.08 3.35
C TRP A 55 5.25 -1.12 4.10
N ASN A 56 5.09 -2.30 3.50
CA ASN A 56 5.75 -3.50 3.94
C ASN A 56 6.47 -4.15 2.77
N ASP A 57 7.79 -4.08 2.80
CA ASP A 57 8.64 -4.70 1.81
C ASP A 57 8.78 -6.20 2.04
N ALA A 58 8.95 -6.95 0.95
CA ALA A 58 9.33 -8.34 1.03
C ALA A 58 10.82 -8.47 1.38
N VAL A 59 11.13 -9.15 2.49
CA VAL A 59 12.51 -9.45 2.89
C VAL A 59 13.11 -10.58 2.07
N ARG A 60 12.30 -11.57 1.69
CA ARG A 60 12.74 -12.73 0.91
C ARG A 60 12.69 -12.44 -0.59
N LYS A 61 13.78 -12.80 -1.28
CA LYS A 61 13.86 -12.73 -2.74
C LYS A 61 12.75 -13.58 -3.37
N GLY A 62 11.99 -13.01 -4.30
CA GLY A 62 10.85 -13.66 -4.97
C GLY A 62 9.49 -13.41 -4.33
N TYR A 63 9.44 -12.85 -3.11
CA TYR A 63 8.19 -12.39 -2.49
C TYR A 63 7.94 -10.93 -2.84
N SER A 64 6.67 -10.52 -2.78
CA SER A 64 6.27 -9.16 -3.11
C SER A 64 5.69 -8.44 -1.89
N GLY A 65 5.96 -7.15 -1.79
CA GLY A 65 5.48 -6.32 -0.70
C GLY A 65 4.01 -5.93 -0.83
N THR A 66 3.53 -5.22 0.20
CA THR A 66 2.19 -4.64 0.30
C THR A 66 2.28 -3.19 0.73
N ALA A 67 1.22 -2.42 0.50
CA ALA A 67 1.11 -1.05 0.99
C ALA A 67 -0.32 -0.69 1.36
N ILE A 68 -0.49 0.27 2.27
CA ILE A 68 -1.78 0.83 2.66
C ILE A 68 -1.72 2.35 2.58
N PHE A 69 -2.73 2.95 1.96
CA PHE A 69 -3.00 4.38 1.97
C PHE A 69 -4.32 4.59 2.71
N THR A 70 -4.36 5.44 3.74
CA THR A 70 -5.58 5.67 4.54
C THR A 70 -5.73 7.11 4.97
N LYS A 71 -6.94 7.67 4.89
CA LYS A 71 -7.27 8.98 5.47
C LYS A 71 -7.39 8.94 6.99
N ILE A 72 -7.65 7.75 7.54
CA ILE A 72 -7.89 7.55 8.96
C ILE A 72 -6.53 7.38 9.64
N ASN A 73 -6.24 8.25 10.61
CA ASN A 73 -5.11 8.06 11.51
C ASN A 73 -5.39 6.85 12.40
N PRO A 74 -4.56 5.79 12.36
CA PRO A 74 -4.82 4.59 13.15
C PRO A 74 -4.70 4.90 14.66
N PHE A 75 -5.71 4.52 15.45
CA PHE A 75 -5.74 4.69 16.92
C PHE A 75 -4.74 3.79 17.68
N VAL A 76 -4.09 2.87 16.97
CA VAL A 76 -3.15 1.88 17.47
C VAL A 76 -2.02 1.74 16.46
N SER A 77 -0.81 1.39 16.91
CA SER A 77 0.39 1.34 16.06
C SER A 77 0.14 0.46 14.81
N PRO A 78 0.69 0.80 13.63
CA PRO A 78 0.55 -0.02 12.41
C PRO A 78 0.95 -1.50 12.63
N MET A 79 1.83 -1.76 13.60
CA MET A 79 2.27 -3.09 14.02
C MET A 79 1.14 -3.94 14.62
N GLU A 80 0.11 -3.30 15.18
CA GLU A 80 -1.06 -3.94 15.81
C GLU A 80 -2.27 -4.10 14.84
N TRP A 81 -2.33 -3.30 13.75
CA TRP A 81 -3.41 -3.36 12.74
C TRP A 81 -3.39 -4.59 11.83
N GLY A 82 -2.59 -5.60 12.16
CA GLY A 82 -2.51 -6.81 11.36
C GLY A 82 -1.78 -6.64 10.02
N LEU A 83 -1.00 -5.56 9.84
CA LEU A 83 0.12 -5.59 8.90
C LEU A 83 0.90 -6.89 9.15
N ARG A 84 1.25 -7.23 10.39
CA ARG A 84 1.91 -8.52 10.71
C ARG A 84 1.17 -9.79 10.20
N TYR A 85 -0.17 -9.78 10.11
CA TYR A 85 -0.97 -10.92 9.61
C TYR A 85 -1.16 -10.93 8.09
N MET A 86 -1.09 -9.77 7.41
CA MET A 86 -0.90 -9.71 5.96
C MET A 86 0.54 -10.08 5.55
N ILE A 87 1.48 -10.12 6.51
CA ILE A 87 2.93 -10.19 6.28
C ILE A 87 3.54 -11.59 6.54
N LYS A 88 2.79 -12.56 7.07
CA LYS A 88 3.29 -13.95 7.18
C LYS A 88 2.22 -14.99 6.86
N ARG A 89 2.24 -15.45 5.61
CA ARG A 89 2.14 -16.89 5.34
C ARG A 89 3.57 -17.40 5.20
N ASP A 90 4.16 -17.74 6.34
CA ASP A 90 5.26 -18.71 6.39
C ASP A 90 4.59 -20.09 6.45
N ASP A 91 4.10 -20.53 5.29
CA ASP A 91 3.92 -21.92 4.92
C ASP A 91 4.74 -22.16 3.65
#